data_AF-A0A1G7RJ36-F1
#
_entry.id   AF-A0A1G7RJ36-F1
#
_cell.length_a   1.000
_cell.length_b   1.000
_cell.length_c   1.000
_cell.angle_alpha   90.00
_cell.angle_beta   90.00
_cell.angle_gamma   90.00
#
_symmetry.space_group_name_H-M   'P 1'
#
loop_
_entity.id
_entity.type
_entity.pdbx_description
1 polymer ?
#
loop_
_entity_poly.entity_id
_entity_poly.type
_entity_poly.pdbx_seq_one_letter_code
_entity_poly.pdbx_strand_id
1 'polypeptide(L)'
;MQRPSVSCPGSGSIVVATQNAGSSGLQSGETETVNFSQCVGQVSAPGVSSSAAVSGSVTVQVQNAQGVVGNDAANWSYTAVETANNLTLASSNGTTVVNGTATFSMSYDAATGVTTTTASAPTVTLNITQAVTSGNVNGTITITSLNYSRVHDSDPSGDTVLTSGAISVQASDAVMAFGVATPTPVTISNGVVQGGVIQLSGDNAVESITPGSNSTVNISVTANGQTGTYSENVDSLRELTGS
;
A
#
# COMPACT_ATOMS: atom_id res chain seq x y z
N MET A 1 -26.39 14.53 12.46
CA MET A 1 -24.99 14.83 12.07
C MET A 1 -24.98 15.23 10.61
N GLN A 2 -24.50 16.43 10.30
CA GLN A 2 -24.32 16.90 8.93
C GLN A 2 -23.08 16.18 8.36
N ARG A 3 -23.24 15.39 7.30
CA ARG A 3 -22.12 14.72 6.64
C ARG A 3 -21.26 15.80 5.96
N PRO A 4 -19.99 16.00 6.34
CA PRO A 4 -19.15 16.95 5.63
C PRO A 4 -18.97 16.47 4.19
N SER A 5 -19.42 17.28 3.24
CA SER A 5 -19.17 17.10 1.81
C SER A 5 -18.09 18.09 1.38
N VAL A 6 -17.03 17.58 0.76
CA VAL A 6 -15.94 18.38 0.21
C VAL A 6 -15.97 18.28 -1.31
N SER A 7 -16.00 19.42 -2.00
CA SER A 7 -15.92 19.46 -3.46
C SER A 7 -14.52 19.03 -3.92
N CYS A 8 -14.45 18.26 -5.00
CA CYS A 8 -13.17 17.85 -5.56
C CYS A 8 -12.60 18.93 -6.49
N PRO A 9 -11.27 18.97 -6.72
CA PRO A 9 -10.64 20.02 -7.51
C PRO A 9 -11.19 20.18 -8.93
N GLY A 10 -11.47 19.07 -9.62
CA GLY A 10 -11.99 19.10 -10.99
C GLY A 10 -13.52 19.10 -11.05
N SER A 11 -14.16 18.16 -10.35
CA SER A 11 -15.63 18.02 -10.25
C SER A 11 -15.99 16.88 -9.29
N GLY A 12 -17.26 16.77 -8.91
CA GLY A 12 -17.74 15.74 -7.99
C GLY A 12 -17.55 16.12 -6.52
N SER A 13 -17.72 15.14 -5.62
CA SER A 13 -17.57 15.37 -4.18
C SER A 13 -17.06 14.15 -3.42
N ILE A 14 -16.50 14.42 -2.25
CA ILE A 14 -16.18 13.45 -1.21
C ILE A 14 -17.17 13.65 -0.07
N VAL A 15 -17.77 12.57 0.41
CA VAL A 15 -18.64 12.58 1.58
C VAL A 15 -18.07 11.64 2.62
N VAL A 16 -17.76 12.17 3.80
CA VAL A 16 -17.33 11.38 4.95
C VAL A 16 -18.53 11.15 5.87
N ALA A 17 -18.76 9.89 6.24
CA ALA A 17 -19.82 9.50 7.16
C ALA A 17 -19.22 8.68 8.30
N THR A 18 -19.34 9.19 9.52
CA THR A 18 -18.98 8.46 10.74
C THR A 18 -20.22 7.84 11.37
N GLN A 19 -20.06 6.64 11.95
CA GLN A 19 -21.08 5.91 12.69
C GLN A 19 -20.48 5.44 14.02
N ASN A 20 -21.32 5.40 15.05
CA ASN A 20 -20.94 5.04 16.42
C ASN A 20 -19.82 5.89 17.02
N ALA A 21 -19.62 7.12 16.52
CA ALA A 21 -18.59 8.02 17.02
C ALA A 21 -18.81 8.30 18.52
N GLY A 22 -17.80 7.97 19.32
CA GLY A 22 -17.75 8.26 20.73
C GLY A 22 -17.50 9.72 21.05
N SER A 23 -17.57 10.05 22.33
CA SER A 23 -17.33 11.42 22.83
C SER A 23 -15.85 11.82 22.87
N SER A 24 -14.90 10.86 22.84
CA SER A 24 -13.47 11.13 22.91
C SER A 24 -12.61 9.94 22.46
N GLY A 25 -11.64 10.22 21.58
CA GLY A 25 -10.69 9.22 21.06
C GLY A 25 -11.34 8.21 20.11
N LEU A 26 -10.52 7.35 19.51
CA LEU A 26 -11.02 6.22 18.71
C LEU A 26 -11.63 5.15 19.63
N GLN A 27 -12.77 4.59 19.22
CA GLN A 27 -13.48 3.57 19.98
C GLN A 27 -13.75 2.32 19.15
N SER A 28 -13.76 1.16 19.81
CA SER A 28 -14.18 -0.10 19.17
C SER A 28 -15.61 0.01 18.64
N GLY A 29 -15.83 -0.45 17.41
CA GLY A 29 -17.12 -0.38 16.72
C GLY A 29 -17.38 0.92 15.96
N GLU A 30 -16.50 1.92 16.08
CA GLU A 30 -16.55 3.10 15.23
C GLU A 30 -16.32 2.73 13.76
N THR A 31 -17.10 3.36 12.88
CA THR A 31 -16.97 3.16 11.44
C THR A 31 -16.93 4.50 10.75
N GLU A 32 -15.99 4.65 9.82
CA GLU A 32 -15.89 5.79 8.93
C GLU A 32 -15.99 5.32 7.49
N THR A 33 -16.89 5.91 6.71
CA THR A 33 -17.02 5.65 5.28
C THR A 33 -16.72 6.92 4.51
N VAL A 34 -15.70 6.85 3.66
CA VAL A 34 -15.36 7.89 2.68
C VAL A 34 -15.99 7.48 1.35
N ASN A 35 -16.93 8.30 0.86
CA ASN A 35 -17.61 8.08 -0.41
C ASN A 35 -17.12 9.08 -1.45
N PHE A 36 -16.73 8.59 -2.61
CA PHE A 36 -16.33 9.38 -3.76
C PHE A 36 -17.45 9.39 -4.79
N SER A 37 -17.93 10.58 -5.15
CA SER A 37 -18.96 10.78 -6.17
C SER A 37 -18.34 11.45 -7.40
N GLN A 38 -17.73 10.63 -8.27
CA GLN A 38 -17.06 11.07 -9.51
C GLN A 38 -16.06 12.20 -9.28
N CYS A 39 -15.20 11.99 -8.30
CA CYS A 39 -14.31 12.99 -7.74
C CYS A 39 -13.06 13.13 -8.62
N VAL A 40 -13.00 14.18 -9.44
CA VAL A 40 -11.91 14.43 -10.40
C VAL A 40 -10.75 15.19 -9.75
N GLY A 41 -9.52 14.78 -10.06
CA GLY A 41 -8.31 15.48 -9.66
C GLY A 41 -7.85 15.21 -8.23
N GLN A 42 -8.40 14.19 -7.55
CA GLN A 42 -7.94 13.80 -6.21
C GLN A 42 -6.72 12.89 -6.21
N VAL A 43 -6.51 12.12 -7.28
CA VAL A 43 -5.39 11.19 -7.37
C VAL A 43 -4.32 11.85 -8.23
N SER A 44 -3.18 12.15 -7.61
CA SER A 44 -1.97 12.58 -8.30
C SER A 44 -0.94 11.47 -8.19
N ALA A 45 -0.72 10.77 -9.30
CA ALA A 45 0.28 9.72 -9.39
C ALA A 45 0.84 9.67 -10.83
N PRO A 46 2.09 9.20 -11.02
CA PRO A 46 2.62 8.97 -12.36
C PRO A 46 1.64 8.14 -13.21
N GLY A 47 1.38 8.59 -14.43
CA GLY A 47 0.46 7.94 -15.37
C GLY A 47 -1.04 8.14 -15.09
N VAL A 48 -1.43 8.80 -13.99
CA VAL A 48 -2.83 9.16 -13.72
C VAL A 48 -3.13 10.54 -14.31
N SER A 49 -4.12 10.60 -15.19
CA SER A 49 -4.56 11.87 -15.79
C SER A 49 -5.25 12.77 -14.76
N SER A 50 -5.08 14.09 -14.89
CA SER A 50 -5.81 15.07 -14.07
C SER A 50 -7.32 15.06 -14.32
N SER A 51 -7.78 14.48 -15.43
CA SER A 51 -9.21 14.27 -15.72
C SER A 51 -9.76 12.95 -15.19
N ALA A 52 -8.92 12.11 -14.58
CA ALA A 52 -9.38 10.85 -14.00
C ALA A 52 -10.31 11.11 -12.79
N ALA A 53 -11.37 10.30 -12.69
CA ALA A 53 -12.41 10.43 -11.68
C ALA A 53 -12.41 9.22 -10.74
N VAL A 54 -12.47 9.48 -9.44
CA VAL A 54 -12.66 8.43 -8.42
C VAL A 54 -14.14 8.30 -8.08
N SER A 55 -14.62 7.07 -7.99
CA SER A 55 -15.97 6.77 -7.48
C SER A 55 -15.98 5.51 -6.62
N GLY A 56 -17.04 5.33 -5.84
CA GLY A 56 -17.17 4.20 -4.91
C GLY A 56 -16.88 4.64 -3.47
N SER A 57 -16.55 3.68 -2.61
CA SER A 57 -16.35 3.95 -1.18
C SER A 57 -15.23 3.13 -0.57
N VAL A 58 -14.58 3.74 0.41
CA VAL A 58 -13.70 3.07 1.36
C VAL A 58 -14.36 3.15 2.73
N THR A 59 -14.40 2.03 3.45
CA THR A 59 -14.89 1.98 4.83
C THR A 59 -13.79 1.50 5.75
N VAL A 60 -13.58 2.22 6.84
CA VAL A 60 -12.70 1.82 7.95
C VAL A 60 -13.57 1.50 9.15
N GLN A 61 -13.38 0.33 9.75
CA GLN A 61 -14.06 -0.07 10.97
C GLN A 61 -13.03 -0.37 12.06
N VAL A 62 -13.05 0.38 13.15
CA VAL A 62 -12.22 0.12 14.33
C VAL A 62 -12.73 -1.14 15.02
N GLN A 63 -11.90 -2.17 15.06
CA GLN A 63 -12.20 -3.44 15.75
C GLN A 63 -11.92 -3.32 17.25
N ASN A 64 -10.78 -2.71 17.58
CA ASN A 64 -10.34 -2.55 18.96
C ASN A 64 -9.53 -1.26 19.09
N ALA A 65 -9.62 -0.60 20.23
CA ALA A 65 -8.81 0.56 20.58
C ALA A 65 -8.49 0.52 22.08
N GLN A 66 -7.25 0.84 22.44
CA GLN A 66 -6.76 0.89 23.81
C GLN A 66 -5.96 2.17 24.01
N GLY A 67 -6.19 2.85 25.13
CA GLY A 67 -5.60 4.17 25.38
C GLY A 67 -6.23 5.26 24.50
N VAL A 68 -5.70 6.48 24.61
CA VAL A 68 -6.10 7.61 23.76
C VAL A 68 -5.18 7.64 22.55
N VAL A 69 -5.67 7.19 21.40
CA VAL A 69 -4.86 7.15 20.16
C VAL A 69 -4.34 8.54 19.81
N GLY A 70 -3.04 8.63 19.55
CA GLY A 70 -2.33 9.88 19.25
C GLY A 70 -1.81 10.62 20.49
N ASN A 71 -2.05 10.13 21.71
CA ASN A 71 -1.42 10.67 22.91
C ASN A 71 0.01 10.13 23.04
N ASP A 72 1.01 10.99 22.90
CA ASP A 72 2.43 10.64 23.00
C ASP A 72 2.91 10.47 24.46
N ALA A 73 2.11 10.86 25.45
CA ALA A 73 2.44 10.68 26.86
C ALA A 73 2.02 9.32 27.45
N ALA A 74 1.33 8.48 26.69
CA ALA A 74 0.83 7.18 27.17
C ALA A 74 0.75 6.14 26.06
N ASN A 75 0.85 4.85 26.43
CA ASN A 75 0.69 3.76 25.47
C ASN A 75 -0.72 3.76 24.87
N TRP A 76 -0.79 3.50 23.58
CA TRP A 76 -2.07 3.28 22.89
C TRP A 76 -1.91 2.26 21.77
N SER A 77 -3.02 1.64 21.39
CA SER A 77 -3.07 0.80 20.20
C SER A 77 -4.47 0.77 19.61
N TYR A 78 -4.56 0.48 18.32
CA TYR A 78 -5.83 0.15 17.70
C TYR A 78 -5.65 -0.85 16.56
N THR A 79 -6.72 -1.56 16.26
CA THR A 79 -6.86 -2.41 15.08
C THR A 79 -8.09 -1.95 14.33
N ALA A 80 -7.97 -1.79 13.02
CA ALA A 80 -9.07 -1.43 12.13
C ALA A 80 -9.08 -2.34 10.91
N VAL A 81 -10.26 -2.48 10.31
CA VAL A 81 -10.45 -3.17 9.04
C VAL A 81 -10.83 -2.11 8.01
N GLU A 82 -10.00 -1.95 6.99
CA GLU A 82 -10.28 -1.13 5.83
C GLU A 82 -10.83 -2.00 4.70
N THR A 83 -11.93 -1.58 4.10
CA THR A 83 -12.56 -2.27 2.98
C THR A 83 -12.79 -1.29 1.84
N ALA A 84 -12.22 -1.61 0.68
CA ALA A 84 -12.57 -0.99 -0.59
C ALA A 84 -13.61 -1.87 -1.28
N ASN A 85 -14.76 -1.29 -1.63
CA ASN A 85 -15.80 -1.96 -2.39
C ASN A 85 -16.11 -1.13 -3.64
N ASN A 86 -15.70 -1.66 -4.79
CA ASN A 86 -15.80 -1.01 -6.10
C ASN A 86 -15.20 0.40 -6.14
N LEU A 87 -14.07 0.61 -5.46
CA LEU A 87 -13.35 1.88 -5.55
C LEU A 87 -12.76 1.97 -6.96
N THR A 88 -13.32 2.86 -7.77
CA THR A 88 -13.08 2.91 -9.21
C THR A 88 -12.34 4.17 -9.58
N LEU A 89 -11.21 4.04 -10.27
CA LEU A 89 -10.54 5.12 -10.98
C LEU A 89 -10.89 5.00 -12.47
N ALA A 90 -11.65 5.96 -12.98
CA ALA A 90 -11.98 6.07 -14.39
C ALA A 90 -11.11 7.12 -15.07
N SER A 91 -10.43 6.75 -16.14
CA SER A 91 -9.65 7.63 -17.02
C SER A 91 -10.28 7.66 -18.42
N SER A 92 -9.77 8.52 -19.32
CA SER A 92 -10.32 8.64 -20.67
C SER A 92 -10.30 7.33 -21.46
N ASN A 93 -9.34 6.45 -21.18
CA ASN A 93 -9.09 5.24 -21.97
C ASN A 93 -9.20 3.96 -21.14
N GLY A 94 -9.65 4.02 -19.89
CA GLY A 94 -9.72 2.82 -19.07
C GLY A 94 -10.25 3.04 -17.67
N THR A 95 -10.59 1.94 -17.01
CA THR A 95 -11.13 1.88 -15.66
C THR A 95 -10.36 0.87 -14.83
N THR A 96 -9.99 1.25 -13.62
CA THR A 96 -9.42 0.35 -12.61
C THR A 96 -10.37 0.29 -11.43
N VAL A 97 -10.81 -0.90 -11.05
CA VAL A 97 -11.71 -1.14 -9.92
C VAL A 97 -10.98 -1.94 -8.85
N VAL A 98 -10.81 -1.34 -7.68
CA VAL A 98 -10.19 -1.95 -6.51
C VAL A 98 -11.26 -2.56 -5.61
N ASN A 99 -11.05 -3.82 -5.24
CA ASN A 99 -11.82 -4.53 -4.23
C ASN A 99 -10.86 -5.24 -3.28
N GLY A 100 -11.12 -5.16 -1.99
CA GLY A 100 -10.31 -5.87 -1.01
C GLY A 100 -10.55 -5.38 0.40
N THR A 101 -10.10 -6.19 1.34
CA THR A 101 -10.13 -5.88 2.76
C THR A 101 -8.72 -6.06 3.32
N ALA A 102 -8.26 -5.05 4.06
CA ALA A 102 -7.02 -5.09 4.81
C ALA A 102 -7.32 -4.88 6.30
N THR A 103 -6.69 -5.69 7.15
CA THR A 103 -6.65 -5.44 8.59
C THR A 103 -5.37 -4.67 8.87
N PHE A 104 -5.49 -3.53 9.53
CA PHE A 104 -4.39 -2.68 9.96
C PHE A 104 -4.36 -2.62 11.48
N SER A 105 -3.19 -2.70 12.09
CA SER A 105 -3.02 -2.39 13.51
C SER A 105 -1.87 -1.43 13.71
N MET A 106 -2.03 -0.51 14.65
CA MET A 106 -0.95 0.37 15.08
C MET A 106 -0.89 0.43 16.61
N SER A 107 0.31 0.47 17.14
CA SER A 107 0.57 0.63 18.58
C SER A 107 1.71 1.61 18.81
N TYR A 108 1.63 2.35 19.91
CA TYR A 108 2.65 3.25 20.39
C TYR A 108 3.06 2.87 21.81
N ASP A 109 4.36 2.77 22.03
CA ASP A 109 4.97 2.60 23.35
C ASP A 109 5.59 3.93 23.80
N ALA A 110 4.98 4.57 24.80
CA ALA A 110 5.42 5.87 25.32
C ALA A 110 6.77 5.79 26.05
N ALA A 111 7.19 4.62 26.52
CA ALA A 111 8.48 4.47 27.20
C ALA A 111 9.66 4.57 26.22
N THR A 112 9.45 4.10 24.98
CA THR A 112 10.48 4.04 23.94
C THR A 112 10.23 5.04 22.80
N GLY A 113 9.01 5.59 22.71
CA GLY A 113 8.56 6.40 21.58
C GLY A 113 8.31 5.59 20.31
N VAL A 114 8.38 4.26 20.37
CA VAL A 114 8.27 3.38 19.20
C VAL A 114 6.81 3.24 18.76
N THR A 115 6.59 3.37 17.45
CA THR A 115 5.32 3.03 16.80
C THR A 115 5.49 1.76 15.96
N THR A 116 4.66 0.75 16.22
CA THR A 116 4.60 -0.45 15.39
C THR A 116 3.31 -0.43 14.58
N THR A 117 3.44 -0.60 13.27
CA THR A 117 2.35 -0.67 12.32
C THR A 117 2.35 -2.03 11.64
N THR A 118 1.23 -2.72 11.60
CA THR A 118 1.07 -3.95 10.82
C THR A 118 -0.12 -3.84 9.89
N ALA A 119 -0.04 -4.49 8.74
CA ALA A 119 -1.17 -4.66 7.85
C ALA A 119 -1.17 -6.07 7.26
N SER A 120 -2.36 -6.65 7.11
CA SER A 120 -2.53 -7.92 6.41
C SER A 120 -3.76 -7.87 5.53
N ALA A 121 -3.66 -8.41 4.32
CA ALA A 121 -4.79 -8.55 3.41
C ALA A 121 -4.76 -9.95 2.79
N PRO A 122 -5.79 -10.78 3.01
CA PRO A 122 -5.83 -12.12 2.42
C PRO A 122 -5.92 -12.04 0.90
N THR A 123 -6.69 -11.08 0.38
CA THR A 123 -6.82 -10.84 -1.05
C THR A 123 -7.22 -9.39 -1.32
N VAL A 124 -6.52 -8.76 -2.27
CA VAL A 124 -6.91 -7.49 -2.90
C VAL A 124 -6.87 -7.69 -4.41
N THR A 125 -7.93 -7.28 -5.10
CA THR A 125 -8.05 -7.38 -6.55
C THR A 125 -8.18 -6.01 -7.19
N LEU A 126 -7.47 -5.80 -8.29
CA LEU A 126 -7.61 -4.66 -9.16
C LEU A 126 -8.07 -5.18 -10.52
N ASN A 127 -9.34 -4.93 -10.86
CA ASN A 127 -9.88 -5.24 -12.18
C ASN A 127 -9.64 -4.05 -13.09
N ILE A 128 -8.96 -4.28 -14.21
CA ILE A 128 -8.53 -3.24 -15.13
C ILE A 128 -9.19 -3.50 -16.48
N THR A 129 -9.84 -2.48 -17.03
CA THR A 129 -10.31 -2.47 -18.40
C THR A 129 -9.66 -1.30 -19.12
N GLN A 130 -8.97 -1.58 -20.21
CA GLN A 130 -8.33 -0.57 -21.05
C GLN A 130 -8.93 -0.62 -22.45
N ALA A 131 -9.40 0.53 -22.93
CA ALA A 131 -9.83 0.71 -24.31
C ALA A 131 -8.61 0.85 -25.23
N VAL A 132 -8.62 0.07 -26.31
CA VAL A 132 -7.64 0.07 -27.40
C VAL A 132 -8.38 0.11 -28.74
N THR A 133 -7.66 0.37 -29.84
CA THR A 133 -8.28 0.52 -31.19
C THR A 133 -9.10 -0.70 -31.61
N SER A 134 -8.74 -1.91 -31.17
CA SER A 134 -9.40 -3.17 -31.50
C SER A 134 -10.50 -3.60 -30.52
N GLY A 135 -10.80 -2.81 -29.47
CA GLY A 135 -11.78 -3.15 -28.44
C GLY A 135 -11.24 -2.89 -27.03
N ASN A 136 -11.67 -3.70 -26.06
CA ASN A 136 -11.21 -3.60 -24.68
C ASN A 136 -10.25 -4.74 -24.32
N VAL A 137 -9.16 -4.41 -23.63
CA VAL A 137 -8.30 -5.37 -22.96
C VAL A 137 -8.69 -5.39 -21.49
N ASN A 138 -9.01 -6.59 -20.97
CA ASN A 138 -9.32 -6.78 -19.56
C ASN A 138 -8.17 -7.52 -18.88
N GLY A 139 -7.85 -7.08 -17.67
CA GLY A 139 -6.88 -7.73 -16.81
C GLY A 139 -7.28 -7.65 -15.35
N THR A 140 -6.65 -8.49 -14.53
CA THR A 140 -6.82 -8.52 -13.09
C THR A 140 -5.45 -8.61 -12.44
N ILE A 141 -5.16 -7.71 -11.50
CA ILE A 141 -4.04 -7.87 -10.57
C ILE A 141 -4.61 -8.37 -9.25
N THR A 142 -4.11 -9.49 -8.77
CA THR A 142 -4.48 -10.06 -7.48
C THR A 142 -3.27 -10.06 -6.57
N ILE A 143 -3.40 -9.43 -5.41
CA ILE A 143 -2.44 -9.52 -4.31
C ILE A 143 -3.03 -10.52 -3.33
N THR A 144 -2.34 -11.63 -3.11
CA THR A 144 -2.68 -12.67 -2.14
C THR A 144 -1.72 -12.61 -0.96
N SER A 145 -2.28 -12.81 0.24
CA SER A 145 -1.52 -12.91 1.50
C SER A 145 -0.52 -11.76 1.72
N LEU A 146 -0.96 -10.52 1.53
CA LEU A 146 -0.17 -9.35 1.92
C LEU A 146 0.06 -9.42 3.43
N ASN A 147 1.30 -9.28 3.85
CA ASN A 147 1.69 -9.01 5.23
C ASN A 147 2.71 -7.89 5.24
N TYR A 148 2.52 -6.93 6.12
CA TYR A 148 3.37 -5.78 6.31
C TYR A 148 3.55 -5.53 7.80
N SER A 149 4.76 -5.19 8.19
CA SER A 149 5.11 -4.72 9.52
C SER A 149 6.16 -3.63 9.38
N ARG A 150 5.92 -2.50 10.02
CA ARG A 150 6.89 -1.42 10.17
C ARG A 150 7.06 -1.12 11.65
N VAL A 151 8.31 -0.98 12.06
CA VAL A 151 8.68 -0.37 13.33
C VAL A 151 9.24 1.00 13.00
N HIS A 152 8.67 2.02 13.61
CA HIS A 152 9.18 3.38 13.58
C HIS A 152 9.71 3.72 14.96
N ASP A 153 11.00 3.94 15.06
CA ASP A 153 11.67 4.22 16.33
C ASP A 153 11.80 5.75 16.51
N SER A 154 11.93 6.17 17.77
CA SER A 154 12.15 7.58 18.13
C SER A 154 13.52 8.07 17.63
N ASP A 155 14.50 7.18 17.55
CA ASP A 155 15.70 7.35 16.73
C ASP A 155 15.49 6.66 15.38
N PRO A 156 15.48 7.38 14.25
CA PRO A 156 15.27 6.79 12.93
C PRO A 156 16.34 5.76 12.54
N SER A 157 17.42 5.56 13.31
CA SER A 157 18.35 4.43 13.12
C SER A 157 17.74 3.05 13.41
N GLY A 158 16.65 2.99 14.17
CA GLY A 158 15.91 1.77 14.52
C GLY A 158 14.74 1.42 13.60
N ASP A 159 14.47 2.22 12.57
CA ASP A 159 13.35 2.00 11.66
C ASP A 159 13.52 0.70 10.86
N THR A 160 12.49 -0.16 10.88
CA THR A 160 12.48 -1.41 10.10
C THR A 160 11.19 -1.61 9.33
N VAL A 161 11.31 -2.30 8.19
CA VAL A 161 10.19 -2.73 7.35
C VAL A 161 10.32 -4.21 6.98
N LEU A 162 9.32 -4.99 7.37
CA LEU A 162 9.10 -6.36 6.95
C LEU A 162 7.84 -6.42 6.07
N THR A 163 7.95 -6.99 4.87
CA THR A 163 6.82 -7.12 3.96
C THR A 163 6.88 -8.46 3.24
N SER A 164 5.72 -9.00 2.90
CA SER A 164 5.58 -10.13 1.99
C SER A 164 4.22 -10.08 1.29
N GLY A 165 4.17 -10.63 0.08
CA GLY A 165 2.93 -10.81 -0.66
C GLY A 165 3.17 -11.59 -1.93
N ALA A 166 2.12 -12.23 -2.44
CA ALA A 166 2.16 -12.90 -3.73
C ALA A 166 1.25 -12.14 -4.69
N ILE A 167 1.79 -11.74 -5.84
CA ILE A 167 1.15 -10.92 -6.86
C ILE A 167 0.93 -11.79 -8.10
N SER A 168 -0.30 -11.80 -8.60
CA SER A 168 -0.67 -12.45 -9.85
C SER A 168 -1.30 -11.41 -10.77
N VAL A 169 -0.72 -11.24 -11.96
CA VAL A 169 -1.23 -10.39 -13.01
C VAL A 169 -1.77 -11.28 -14.12
N GLN A 170 -3.08 -11.18 -14.37
CA GLN A 170 -3.75 -11.86 -15.47
C GLN A 170 -4.19 -10.83 -16.49
N ALA A 171 -3.86 -11.04 -17.77
CA ALA A 171 -4.41 -10.26 -18.87
C ALA A 171 -4.81 -11.23 -19.98
N SER A 172 -6.12 -11.33 -20.25
CA SER A 172 -6.67 -12.35 -21.14
C SER A 172 -6.22 -13.78 -20.74
N ASP A 173 -5.42 -14.44 -21.58
CA ASP A 173 -4.89 -15.80 -21.39
C ASP A 173 -3.49 -15.84 -20.76
N ALA A 174 -2.81 -14.71 -20.61
CA ALA A 174 -1.50 -14.63 -19.98
C ALA A 174 -1.62 -14.42 -18.46
N VAL A 175 -0.86 -15.21 -17.70
CA VAL A 175 -0.70 -15.06 -16.24
C VAL A 175 0.77 -14.90 -15.90
N MET A 176 1.10 -13.85 -15.17
CA MET A 176 2.41 -13.64 -14.55
C MET A 176 2.23 -13.66 -13.04
N ALA A 177 2.94 -14.53 -12.34
CA ALA A 177 2.91 -14.61 -10.88
C ALA A 177 4.31 -14.41 -10.31
N PHE A 178 4.39 -13.63 -9.23
CA PHE A 178 5.64 -13.39 -8.50
C PHE A 178 5.35 -13.06 -7.03
N GLY A 179 6.28 -13.46 -6.17
CA GLY A 179 6.33 -13.09 -4.76
C GLY A 179 7.21 -11.87 -4.56
N VAL A 180 6.84 -11.05 -3.58
CA VAL A 180 7.68 -10.01 -3.00
C VAL A 180 7.87 -10.36 -1.54
N ALA A 181 9.09 -10.25 -1.02
CA ALA A 181 9.36 -10.43 0.40
C ALA A 181 10.56 -9.61 0.86
N THR A 182 10.63 -9.30 2.15
CA THR A 182 11.87 -8.85 2.80
C THR A 182 12.31 -9.89 3.83
N PRO A 183 12.93 -11.01 3.40
CA PRO A 183 13.24 -12.13 4.29
C PRO A 183 14.13 -11.74 5.48
N THR A 184 14.95 -10.71 5.30
CA THR A 184 15.55 -9.94 6.38
C THR A 184 14.90 -8.56 6.39
N PRO A 185 14.36 -8.09 7.54
CA PRO A 185 13.77 -6.76 7.63
C PRO A 185 14.70 -5.68 7.07
N VAL A 186 14.13 -4.79 6.27
CA VAL A 186 14.84 -3.66 5.70
C VAL A 186 15.01 -2.61 6.78
N THR A 187 16.24 -2.19 7.06
CA THR A 187 16.53 -1.09 7.99
C THR A 187 16.66 0.21 7.21
N ILE A 188 16.04 1.28 7.72
CA ILE A 188 16.06 2.60 7.09
C ILE A 188 16.59 3.58 8.12
N SER A 189 17.45 4.51 7.71
CA SER A 189 17.88 5.61 8.57
C SER A 189 18.02 6.88 7.74
N ASN A 190 17.42 7.98 8.22
CA ASN A 190 17.40 9.28 7.53
C ASN A 190 16.93 9.18 6.06
N GLY A 191 15.97 8.30 5.77
CA GLY A 191 15.44 8.06 4.42
C GLY A 191 16.35 7.23 3.51
N VAL A 192 17.43 6.63 4.03
CA VAL A 192 18.36 5.77 3.29
C VAL A 192 18.24 4.33 3.79
N VAL A 193 18.21 3.37 2.88
CA VAL A 193 18.23 1.94 3.22
C VAL A 193 19.63 1.56 3.69
N GLN A 194 19.74 1.05 4.92
CA GLN A 194 21.01 0.70 5.56
C GLN A 194 21.31 -0.81 5.56
N GLY A 195 20.26 -1.64 5.47
CA GLY A 195 20.40 -3.08 5.55
C GLY A 195 19.12 -3.81 5.18
N GLY A 196 19.20 -5.15 5.24
CA GLY A 196 18.10 -6.06 4.89
C GLY A 196 18.19 -6.59 3.47
N VAL A 197 17.14 -7.30 3.06
CA VAL A 197 17.04 -7.93 1.74
C VAL A 197 15.65 -7.61 1.18
N ILE A 198 15.59 -7.15 -0.06
CA ILE A 198 14.35 -7.09 -0.84
C ILE A 198 14.41 -8.22 -1.85
N GLN A 199 13.38 -9.04 -1.91
CA GLN A 199 13.35 -10.23 -2.74
C GLN A 199 12.13 -10.22 -3.66
N LEU A 200 12.38 -10.51 -4.93
CA LEU A 200 11.38 -10.84 -5.94
C LEU A 200 11.57 -12.32 -6.28
N SER A 201 10.50 -13.11 -6.28
CA SER A 201 10.57 -14.54 -6.62
C SER A 201 9.53 -14.92 -7.65
N GLY A 202 9.91 -15.67 -8.67
CA GLY A 202 9.02 -16.33 -9.62
C GLY A 202 9.21 -17.84 -9.62
N ASP A 203 8.64 -18.53 -10.60
CA ASP A 203 8.57 -20.00 -10.64
C ASP A 203 9.93 -20.71 -10.51
N ASN A 204 10.99 -20.14 -11.06
CA ASN A 204 12.33 -20.73 -11.04
C ASN A 204 13.46 -19.71 -10.84
N ALA A 205 13.10 -18.48 -10.44
CA ALA A 205 14.02 -17.38 -10.30
C ALA A 205 13.78 -16.64 -8.99
N VAL A 206 14.85 -16.29 -8.30
CA VAL A 206 14.83 -15.41 -7.13
C VAL A 206 15.83 -14.30 -7.39
N GLU A 207 15.34 -13.07 -7.39
CA GLU A 207 16.15 -11.87 -7.41
C GLU A 207 16.17 -11.28 -6.00
N SER A 208 17.37 -11.00 -5.50
CA SER A 208 17.58 -10.38 -4.19
C SER A 208 18.37 -9.10 -4.37
N ILE A 209 17.85 -8.03 -3.80
CA ILE A 209 18.46 -6.71 -3.76
C ILE A 209 18.90 -6.45 -2.33
N THR A 210 20.16 -6.10 -2.15
CA THR A 210 20.73 -5.68 -0.87
C THR A 210 21.44 -4.34 -0.99
N PRO A 211 21.52 -3.55 0.10
CA PRO A 211 22.31 -2.33 0.09
C PRO A 211 23.77 -2.60 -0.25
N GLY A 212 24.33 -1.80 -1.15
CA GLY A 212 25.75 -1.79 -1.47
C GLY A 212 26.46 -0.64 -0.75
N SER A 213 26.80 0.39 -1.51
CA SER A 213 27.31 1.66 -0.97
C SER A 213 26.18 2.71 -0.92
N ASN A 214 26.47 3.93 -0.48
CA ASN A 214 25.49 5.02 -0.46
C ASN A 214 24.90 5.35 -1.84
N SER A 215 25.52 4.91 -2.94
CA SER A 215 25.07 5.15 -4.31
C SER A 215 24.86 3.86 -5.11
N THR A 216 24.95 2.69 -4.48
CA THR A 216 24.79 1.41 -5.19
C THR A 216 23.96 0.40 -4.44
N VAL A 217 23.27 -0.45 -5.19
CA VAL A 217 22.65 -1.68 -4.69
C VAL A 217 23.34 -2.88 -5.28
N ASN A 218 23.37 -3.98 -4.53
CA ASN A 218 23.83 -5.27 -5.02
C ASN A 218 22.62 -6.11 -5.39
N ILE A 219 22.68 -6.74 -6.56
CA ILE A 219 21.62 -7.57 -7.09
C ILE A 219 22.18 -8.97 -7.31
N SER A 220 21.48 -9.97 -6.78
CA SER A 220 21.78 -11.38 -6.97
C SER A 220 20.56 -12.05 -7.60
N VAL A 221 20.74 -12.64 -8.77
CA VAL A 221 19.70 -13.38 -9.47
C VAL A 221 20.08 -14.84 -9.49
N THR A 222 19.28 -15.68 -8.83
CA THR A 222 19.40 -17.13 -8.88
C THR A 222 18.29 -17.68 -9.74
N ALA A 223 18.63 -18.29 -10.88
CA ALA A 223 17.67 -18.94 -11.76
C ALA A 223 18.18 -20.31 -12.20
N ASN A 224 17.31 -21.34 -12.14
CA ASN A 224 17.65 -22.70 -12.54
C ASN A 224 18.95 -23.24 -11.91
N GLY A 225 19.17 -22.94 -10.63
CA GLY A 225 20.36 -23.36 -9.86
C GLY A 225 21.65 -22.61 -10.18
N GLN A 226 21.60 -21.58 -11.02
CA GLN A 226 22.75 -20.71 -11.33
C GLN A 226 22.53 -19.33 -10.72
N THR A 227 23.58 -18.75 -10.14
CA THR A 227 23.52 -17.42 -9.53
C THR A 227 24.46 -16.46 -10.26
N GLY A 228 23.90 -15.36 -10.74
CA GLY A 228 24.65 -14.20 -11.22
C GLY A 228 24.52 -13.05 -10.23
N THR A 229 25.58 -12.26 -10.09
CA THR A 229 25.60 -11.09 -9.20
C THR A 229 26.13 -9.87 -9.93
N TYR A 230 25.50 -8.71 -9.73
CA TYR A 230 25.94 -7.43 -10.26
C TYR A 230 25.55 -6.29 -9.31
N SER A 231 26.00 -5.08 -9.59
CA SER A 231 25.64 -3.89 -8.82
C SER A 231 25.11 -2.81 -9.76
N GLU A 232 24.11 -2.07 -9.30
CA GLU A 232 23.53 -0.93 -10.02
C GLU A 232 23.66 0.36 -9.22
N ASN A 233 23.70 1.49 -9.91
CA ASN A 233 23.67 2.80 -9.29
C ASN A 233 22.23 3.16 -8.90
N VAL A 234 22.05 3.71 -7.70
CA VAL A 234 20.75 4.15 -7.19
C VAL A 234 20.11 5.22 -8.09
N ASP A 235 20.90 6.09 -8.72
CA ASP A 235 20.38 7.13 -9.62
C ASP A 235 19.72 6.52 -10.88
N SER A 236 20.30 5.44 -11.42
CA SER A 236 19.72 4.73 -12.56
C SER A 236 18.37 4.07 -12.22
N LEU A 237 18.21 3.60 -10.98
CA LEU A 237 16.93 3.06 -10.50
C LEU A 237 15.88 4.16 -10.33
N ARG A 238 16.28 5.34 -9.83
CA ARG A 238 15.39 6.50 -9.68
C ARG A 238 14.84 7.00 -11.02
N GLU A 239 15.69 7.02 -12.04
CA GLU A 239 15.29 7.34 -13.42
C GLU A 239 14.22 6.37 -13.95
N LEU A 240 14.33 5.07 -13.62
CA LEU A 240 13.34 4.05 -14.01
C LEU A 240 12.00 4.22 -13.28
N THR A 241 12.02 4.73 -12.05
CA THR A 241 10.81 4.96 -11.24
C THR A 241 10.20 6.36 -11.39
N GLY A 242 10.82 7.24 -12.19
CA GLY A 242 10.30 8.58 -12.49
C GLY A 242 10.47 9.61 -11.37
N SER A 243 11.52 9.47 -10.56
CA SER A 243 11.85 10.37 -9.43
C SER A 243 13.14 11.14 -9.65
#